data_AF-D4KY45-F1
#
_entry.id   AF-D4KY45-F1
#
_cell.length_a   1.000
_cell.length_b   1.000
_cell.length_c   1.000
_cell.angle_alpha   90.00
_cell.angle_beta   90.00
_cell.angle_gamma   90.00
#
_symmetry.space_group_name_H-M   'P 1'
#
loop_
_entity.id
_entity.type
_entity.pdbx_description
1 polymer ?
#
loop_
_entity_poly.entity_id
_entity_poly.type
_entity_poly.pdbx_seq_one_letter_code
_entity_poly.pdbx_strand_id
1 'polypeptide(L)'
;MTDEEKFQKTFDKLHASPDVLTEVLKMTAKEQVVPMKKKRFTPKAAAAIAAVVLAAGSGSAAYAMDVGGIQRIVQVWIHGDQTDAIFNVENGNYTLDYKDADGNDVSQGGGGVAYENGTERPLTADELLDEINMPEVEYEEDGTVWVYYLNQKMEITDKFEDGVCFVQLKADGQTQYITVKYQNGYATSPDGYIQPDKFN
;
A
#
# COMPACT_ATOMS: atom_id res chain seq x y z
N MET A 1 16.32 29.30 25.43
CA MET A 1 16.20 29.18 23.96
C MET A 1 16.58 27.76 23.60
N THR A 2 15.54 26.96 23.35
CA THR A 2 15.56 25.52 23.11
C THR A 2 15.22 25.28 21.63
N ASP A 3 15.68 24.17 21.06
CA ASP A 3 15.61 23.88 19.62
C ASP A 3 14.19 23.90 19.01
N GLU A 4 13.17 23.86 19.87
CA GLU A 4 11.74 24.07 19.58
C GLU A 4 11.45 25.45 18.95
N GLU A 5 12.13 26.52 19.36
CA GLU A 5 11.94 27.87 18.84
C GLU A 5 12.59 28.06 17.44
N LYS A 6 13.54 27.21 17.07
CA LYS A 6 14.13 27.17 15.71
C LYS A 6 13.25 26.38 14.74
N PHE A 7 12.58 25.33 15.20
CA PHE A 7 11.66 24.53 14.39
C PHE A 7 10.37 25.28 14.03
N GLN A 8 9.78 26.02 14.97
CA GLN A 8 8.59 26.84 14.71
C GLN A 8 8.87 27.95 13.66
N LYS A 9 10.06 28.55 13.72
CA LYS A 9 10.47 29.68 12.87
C LYS A 9 10.79 29.30 11.42
N THR A 10 11.04 28.02 11.16
CA THR A 10 11.17 27.49 9.79
C THR A 10 9.83 27.13 9.15
N PHE A 11 8.80 26.81 9.95
CA PHE A 11 7.45 26.48 9.45
C PHE A 11 6.58 27.72 9.21
N ASP A 12 6.81 28.83 9.94
CA ASP A 12 6.17 30.13 9.68
C ASP A 12 6.65 30.82 8.38
N LYS A 13 7.66 30.27 7.70
CA LYS A 13 8.25 30.85 6.47
C LYS A 13 7.71 30.27 5.16
N LEU A 14 6.71 29.38 5.22
CA LEU A 14 6.03 28.82 4.05
C LEU A 14 4.51 28.95 4.12
N HIS A 15 4.03 30.00 4.78
CA HIS A 15 2.67 30.47 4.55
C HIS A 15 2.60 31.04 3.12
N ALA A 16 1.78 30.40 2.28
CA ALA A 16 1.56 30.79 0.89
C ALA A 16 1.13 32.26 0.77
N SER A 17 1.65 32.95 -0.25
CA SER A 17 1.06 34.20 -0.74
C SER A 17 0.41 33.95 -2.12
N PRO A 18 -0.77 34.51 -2.40
CA PRO A 18 -1.80 33.88 -3.24
C PRO A 18 -1.78 34.30 -4.73
N ASP A 19 -0.62 34.54 -5.34
CA ASP A 19 -0.60 35.33 -6.60
C ASP A 19 0.54 35.03 -7.60
N VAL A 20 0.83 33.75 -7.90
CA VAL A 20 1.74 33.42 -9.01
C VAL A 20 1.21 32.24 -9.82
N LEU A 21 1.09 32.46 -11.14
CA LEU A 21 0.73 31.51 -12.20
C LEU A 21 -0.74 31.43 -12.63
N THR A 22 -1.44 32.56 -12.56
CA THR A 22 -2.52 32.87 -13.51
C THR A 22 -1.99 33.78 -14.63
N GLU A 23 -0.92 33.39 -15.31
CA GLU A 23 -0.57 33.95 -16.63
C GLU A 23 0.44 33.03 -17.32
N VAL A 24 0.42 33.01 -18.65
CA VAL A 24 1.26 32.19 -19.54
C VAL A 24 0.76 30.76 -19.84
N LEU A 25 -0.47 30.64 -20.35
CA LEU A 25 -0.78 29.71 -21.46
C LEU A 25 -1.90 30.29 -22.35
N LYS A 26 -1.78 31.58 -22.66
CA LYS A 26 -2.49 32.22 -23.77
C LYS A 26 -1.42 32.92 -24.62
N MET A 27 -1.03 32.30 -25.73
CA MET A 27 -0.62 32.97 -26.97
C MET A 27 -0.33 31.91 -28.06
N THR A 28 -1.40 31.61 -28.79
CA THR A 28 -1.52 31.67 -30.25
C THR A 28 -0.38 31.14 -31.15
N ALA A 29 -0.73 30.06 -31.85
CA ALA A 29 -0.41 29.71 -33.24
C ALA A 29 0.43 30.68 -34.10
N LYS A 30 1.46 30.12 -34.77
CA LYS A 30 1.74 30.34 -36.20
C LYS A 30 2.68 29.26 -36.78
N GLU A 31 2.45 28.97 -38.05
CA GLU A 31 2.81 27.79 -38.85
C GLU A 31 4.19 27.79 -39.57
N GLN A 32 4.64 26.56 -39.90
CA GLN A 32 5.46 26.08 -41.07
C GLN A 32 6.91 26.61 -41.23
N VAL A 33 7.95 25.84 -41.63
CA VAL A 33 8.12 24.88 -42.75
C VAL A 33 9.30 23.89 -42.46
N VAL A 34 9.22 22.66 -43.01
CA VAL A 34 10.19 21.52 -42.94
C VAL A 34 11.32 21.64 -43.99
N PRO A 35 12.45 20.88 -43.91
CA PRO A 35 12.51 19.63 -44.71
C PRO A 35 13.26 18.42 -44.09
N MET A 36 12.80 17.23 -44.53
CA MET A 36 13.19 15.83 -44.23
C MET A 36 14.68 15.47 -44.47
N LYS A 37 15.29 14.36 -43.97
CA LYS A 37 15.02 12.89 -44.13
C LYS A 37 15.90 12.12 -43.08
N LYS A 38 15.55 10.94 -42.52
CA LYS A 38 15.48 9.60 -43.15
C LYS A 38 14.81 8.53 -42.25
N LYS A 39 14.01 7.67 -42.91
CA LYS A 39 13.62 6.24 -42.69
C LYS A 39 12.87 5.76 -41.42
N ARG A 40 11.64 5.26 -41.70
CA ARG A 40 10.73 4.38 -40.93
C ARG A 40 11.37 2.99 -40.66
N PHE A 41 11.05 2.19 -39.64
CA PHE A 41 9.75 1.73 -39.14
C PHE A 41 9.84 1.24 -37.68
N THR A 42 8.70 1.34 -37.00
CA THR A 42 8.32 1.15 -35.58
C THR A 42 8.62 -0.21 -34.93
N PRO A 43 8.83 -0.22 -33.60
CA PRO A 43 8.12 -1.12 -32.69
C PRO A 43 7.01 -0.35 -31.95
N LYS A 44 6.07 -1.15 -31.45
CA LYS A 44 4.74 -0.80 -30.95
C LYS A 44 4.79 0.29 -29.87
N ALA A 45 3.75 1.12 -29.87
CA ALA A 45 3.51 2.21 -28.93
C ALA A 45 3.81 1.79 -27.49
N ALA A 46 4.85 2.38 -26.90
CA ALA A 46 4.94 2.47 -25.45
C ALA A 46 3.81 3.41 -25.02
N ALA A 47 2.78 2.87 -24.39
CA ALA A 47 1.83 3.67 -23.64
C ALA A 47 2.62 4.34 -22.52
N ALA A 48 2.93 5.63 -22.69
CA ALA A 48 3.53 6.42 -21.63
C ALA A 48 2.44 6.64 -20.58
N ILE A 49 2.49 5.88 -19.49
CA ILE A 49 1.63 6.12 -18.32
C ILE A 49 2.20 7.35 -17.62
N ALA A 50 1.58 8.50 -17.87
CA ALA A 50 1.89 9.74 -17.16
C ALA A 50 1.21 9.70 -15.78
N ALA A 51 1.93 9.26 -14.75
CA ALA A 51 1.49 9.39 -13.37
C ALA A 51 1.85 10.79 -12.84
N VAL A 52 0.84 11.64 -12.63
CA VAL A 52 1.00 12.90 -11.88
C VAL A 52 0.71 12.58 -10.42
N VAL A 53 1.75 12.57 -9.58
CA VAL A 53 1.64 12.42 -8.12
C VAL A 53 1.55 13.81 -7.51
N LEU A 54 0.38 14.17 -6.97
CA LEU A 54 0.24 15.29 -6.04
C LEU A 54 0.25 14.70 -4.62
N ALA A 55 1.41 14.80 -3.97
CA ALA A 55 1.57 14.44 -2.57
C ALA A 55 1.23 15.65 -1.70
N ALA A 56 0.10 15.59 -1.00
CA ALA A 56 -0.18 16.45 0.15
C ALA A 56 -1.15 15.71 1.10
N GLY A 57 -0.59 15.10 2.14
CA GLY A 57 -1.32 14.55 3.28
C GLY A 57 -2.00 13.21 3.00
N SER A 58 -1.55 12.16 3.71
CA SER A 58 -2.25 10.87 3.94
C SER A 58 -3.53 10.65 3.10
N GLY A 59 -3.41 10.00 1.93
CA GLY A 59 -4.57 9.51 1.19
C GLY A 59 -4.62 9.71 -0.33
N SER A 60 -3.53 10.03 -1.04
CA SER A 60 -3.58 10.21 -2.50
C SER A 60 -3.14 8.96 -3.28
N ALA A 61 -4.06 8.01 -3.50
CA ALA A 61 -3.88 6.99 -4.54
C ALA A 61 -4.16 7.60 -5.92
N ALA A 62 -3.20 7.53 -6.84
CA ALA A 62 -3.38 7.96 -8.22
C ALA A 62 -3.85 6.75 -9.07
N TYR A 63 -5.04 6.85 -9.66
CA TYR A 63 -5.65 5.78 -10.44
C TYR A 63 -5.29 5.89 -11.93
N ALA A 64 -4.70 4.84 -12.49
CA ALA A 64 -4.61 4.62 -13.93
C ALA A 64 -5.35 3.31 -14.29
N MET A 65 -6.12 3.32 -15.39
CA MET A 65 -6.66 2.09 -15.99
C MET A 65 -5.87 1.79 -17.25
N ASP A 66 -5.29 0.60 -17.34
CA ASP A 66 -4.60 0.12 -18.55
C ASP A 66 -5.46 -0.91 -19.29
N VAL A 67 -4.94 -1.47 -20.39
CA VAL A 67 -5.61 -2.52 -21.17
C VAL A 67 -5.32 -3.88 -20.51
N GLY A 68 -5.82 -4.09 -19.30
CA GLY A 68 -5.58 -5.31 -18.52
C GLY A 68 -6.09 -5.25 -17.08
N GLY A 69 -6.14 -4.06 -16.48
CA GLY A 69 -6.60 -3.93 -15.10
C GLY A 69 -6.51 -2.52 -14.52
N ILE A 70 -6.55 -2.45 -13.19
CA ILE A 70 -6.33 -1.21 -12.44
C ILE A 70 -4.87 -1.20 -11.99
N GLN A 71 -4.12 -0.16 -12.37
CA GLN A 71 -2.78 0.10 -11.86
C GLN A 71 -2.79 1.41 -11.08
N ARG A 72 -2.28 1.41 -9.86
CA ARG A 72 -2.19 2.60 -9.01
C ARG A 72 -0.98 2.56 -8.10
N ILE A 73 -0.51 3.74 -7.70
CA ILE A 73 0.42 3.86 -6.58
C ILE A 73 -0.41 3.95 -5.30
N VAL A 74 -0.16 3.04 -4.36
CA VAL A 74 -0.81 2.98 -3.04
C VAL A 74 0.24 3.05 -1.95
N GLN A 75 -0.17 3.48 -0.76
CA GLN A 75 0.64 3.38 0.44
C GLN A 75 0.13 2.19 1.25
N VAL A 76 1.00 1.21 1.48
CA VAL A 76 0.73 0.00 2.26
C VAL A 76 1.65 -0.06 3.47
N TRP A 77 1.31 -0.89 4.45
CA TRP A 77 2.17 -1.15 5.59
C TRP A 77 2.93 -2.44 5.38
N ILE A 78 4.25 -2.35 5.31
CA ILE A 78 5.16 -3.50 5.22
C ILE A 78 6.00 -3.51 6.48
N HIS A 79 5.87 -4.57 7.28
CA HIS A 79 6.63 -4.76 8.53
C HIS A 79 6.58 -3.60 9.55
N GLY A 80 5.51 -2.80 9.52
CA GLY A 80 5.35 -1.63 10.39
C GLY A 80 5.67 -0.29 9.72
N ASP A 81 6.22 -0.29 8.51
CA ASP A 81 6.62 0.90 7.76
C ASP A 81 5.68 1.20 6.59
N GLN A 82 5.36 2.48 6.39
CA GLN A 82 4.60 2.91 5.22
C GLN A 82 5.47 2.85 3.97
N THR A 83 5.02 2.08 2.99
CA THR A 83 5.75 1.86 1.74
C THR A 83 4.86 2.18 0.56
N ASP A 84 5.38 3.01 -0.35
CA ASP A 84 4.74 3.24 -1.64
C ASP A 84 4.93 2.00 -2.52
N ALA A 85 3.83 1.47 -3.04
CA ALA A 85 3.81 0.27 -3.85
C ALA A 85 3.00 0.49 -5.14
N ILE A 86 3.45 -0.16 -6.21
CA ILE A 86 2.69 -0.29 -7.45
C ILE A 86 1.73 -1.46 -7.25
N PHE A 87 0.44 -1.14 -7.21
CA PHE A 87 -0.62 -2.11 -7.03
C PHE A 87 -1.37 -2.31 -8.34
N ASN A 88 -1.29 -3.53 -8.87
CA ASN A 88 -1.98 -3.95 -10.09
C ASN A 88 -3.07 -4.94 -9.72
N VAL A 89 -4.28 -4.77 -10.25
CA VAL A 89 -5.42 -5.67 -10.02
C VAL A 89 -6.02 -6.14 -11.33
N GLU A 90 -6.14 -7.45 -11.48
CA GLU A 90 -6.79 -8.11 -12.62
C GLU A 90 -7.66 -9.28 -12.13
N ASN A 91 -8.97 -9.18 -12.39
CA ASN A 91 -9.95 -10.23 -12.11
C ASN A 91 -9.88 -10.83 -10.68
N GLY A 92 -9.77 -9.96 -9.66
CA GLY A 92 -9.71 -10.37 -8.25
C GLY A 92 -8.34 -10.85 -7.78
N ASN A 93 -7.33 -10.83 -8.65
CA ASN A 93 -5.93 -11.08 -8.29
C ASN A 93 -5.16 -9.77 -8.29
N TYR A 94 -4.11 -9.69 -7.49
CA TYR A 94 -3.23 -8.54 -7.45
C TYR A 94 -1.75 -8.89 -7.50
N THR A 95 -0.96 -7.93 -7.97
CA THR A 95 0.46 -7.81 -7.65
C THR A 95 0.71 -6.50 -6.93
N LEU A 96 1.67 -6.55 -5.99
CA LEU A 96 2.13 -5.43 -5.22
C LEU A 96 3.66 -5.38 -5.33
N ASP A 97 4.15 -4.41 -6.08
CA ASP A 97 5.57 -4.23 -6.36
C ASP A 97 6.11 -3.03 -5.57
N TYR A 98 7.15 -3.23 -4.77
CA TYR A 98 7.72 -2.19 -3.91
C TYR A 98 9.23 -2.36 -3.70
N LYS A 99 9.85 -1.38 -3.04
CA LYS A 99 11.25 -1.44 -2.61
C LYS A 99 11.32 -1.80 -1.13
N ASP A 100 12.06 -2.85 -0.78
CA ASP A 100 12.31 -3.19 0.62
C ASP A 100 13.26 -2.18 1.31
N ALA A 101 13.52 -2.40 2.60
CA ALA A 101 14.40 -1.56 3.40
C ALA A 101 15.86 -1.51 2.88
N ASP A 102 16.30 -2.55 2.15
CA ASP A 102 17.61 -2.63 1.52
C ASP A 102 17.63 -2.05 0.10
N GLY A 103 16.48 -1.61 -0.43
CA GLY A 103 16.30 -1.05 -1.76
C GLY A 103 16.17 -2.08 -2.88
N ASN A 104 15.97 -3.36 -2.55
CA ASN A 104 15.71 -4.41 -3.55
C ASN A 104 14.26 -4.34 -4.04
N ASP A 105 14.03 -4.73 -5.29
CA ASP A 105 12.69 -4.88 -5.84
C ASP A 105 12.03 -6.13 -5.27
N VAL A 106 10.89 -5.95 -4.60
CA VAL A 106 10.04 -7.03 -4.09
C VAL A 106 8.72 -7.00 -4.85
N SER A 107 8.25 -8.19 -5.22
CA SER A 107 6.95 -8.40 -5.85
C SER A 107 6.20 -9.48 -5.08
N GLN A 108 5.05 -9.12 -4.53
CA GLN A 108 4.14 -10.05 -3.88
C GLN A 108 2.79 -10.05 -4.56
N GLY A 109 2.05 -11.14 -4.46
CA GLY A 109 0.75 -11.27 -5.11
C GLY A 109 -0.20 -12.15 -4.33
N GLY A 110 -1.48 -11.94 -4.60
CA GLY A 110 -2.56 -12.65 -3.96
C GLY A 110 -3.85 -12.44 -4.74
N GLY A 111 -4.96 -12.80 -4.12
CA GLY A 111 -6.27 -12.62 -4.74
C GLY A 111 -7.33 -13.38 -3.98
N GLY A 112 -8.58 -13.12 -4.37
CA GLY A 112 -9.70 -13.77 -3.73
C GLY A 112 -11.01 -13.50 -4.42
N VAL A 113 -12.05 -14.11 -3.87
CA VAL A 113 -13.43 -13.97 -4.31
C VAL A 113 -14.32 -13.66 -3.12
N ALA A 114 -15.35 -12.87 -3.34
CA ALA A 114 -16.44 -12.65 -2.40
C ALA A 114 -17.69 -13.41 -2.86
N TYR A 115 -18.48 -13.87 -1.89
CA TYR A 115 -19.81 -14.41 -2.14
C TYR A 115 -20.86 -13.32 -1.88
N GLU A 116 -21.56 -12.91 -2.92
CA GLU A 116 -22.62 -11.91 -2.84
C GLU A 116 -23.90 -12.49 -3.44
N ASN A 117 -24.98 -12.52 -2.64
CA ASN A 117 -26.27 -13.09 -3.04
C ASN A 117 -26.19 -14.53 -3.61
N GLY A 118 -25.33 -15.36 -3.02
CA GLY A 118 -25.13 -16.75 -3.44
C GLY A 118 -24.35 -16.90 -4.76
N THR A 119 -23.78 -15.82 -5.28
CA THR A 119 -22.92 -15.83 -6.46
C THR A 119 -21.51 -15.41 -6.07
N GLU A 120 -20.53 -16.11 -6.61
CA GLU A 120 -19.12 -15.76 -6.47
C GLU A 120 -18.75 -14.62 -7.42
N ARG A 121 -18.03 -13.62 -6.90
CA ARG A 121 -17.43 -12.55 -7.69
C ARG A 121 -15.97 -12.35 -7.29
N PRO A 122 -15.10 -11.88 -8.20
CA PRO A 122 -13.75 -11.46 -7.81
C PRO A 122 -13.82 -10.36 -6.74
N LEU A 123 -12.83 -10.33 -5.85
CA LEU A 123 -12.66 -9.21 -4.94
C LEU A 123 -12.39 -7.92 -5.73
N THR A 124 -12.95 -6.84 -5.23
CA THR A 124 -12.66 -5.50 -5.72
C THR A 124 -11.28 -5.07 -5.23
N ALA A 125 -10.69 -4.09 -5.90
CA ALA A 125 -9.37 -3.60 -5.53
C ALA A 125 -9.31 -3.01 -4.11
N ASP A 126 -10.41 -2.46 -3.60
CA ASP A 126 -10.45 -1.92 -2.24
C ASP A 126 -10.57 -3.05 -1.21
N GLU A 127 -11.38 -4.09 -1.47
CA GLU A 127 -11.42 -5.29 -0.63
C GLU A 127 -10.06 -6.00 -0.57
N LEU A 128 -9.32 -6.04 -1.69
CA LEU A 128 -7.96 -6.57 -1.72
C LEU A 128 -6.98 -5.73 -0.89
N LEU A 129 -7.13 -4.39 -0.88
CA LEU A 129 -6.32 -3.52 -0.03
C LEU A 129 -6.64 -3.71 1.46
N ASP A 130 -7.90 -3.93 1.80
CA ASP A 130 -8.29 -4.28 3.17
C ASP A 130 -7.66 -5.60 3.61
N GLU A 131 -7.60 -6.60 2.72
CA GLU A 131 -6.94 -7.88 2.97
C GLU A 131 -5.41 -7.74 3.12
N ILE A 132 -4.76 -6.95 2.25
CA ILE A 132 -3.32 -6.65 2.36
C ILE A 132 -2.96 -6.01 3.70
N ASN A 133 -3.88 -5.24 4.29
CA ASN A 133 -3.66 -4.58 5.58
C ASN A 133 -4.09 -5.43 6.79
N MET A 134 -4.49 -6.69 6.58
CA MET A 134 -4.75 -7.60 7.70
C MET A 134 -3.47 -7.92 8.47
N PRO A 135 -3.58 -8.28 9.77
CA PRO A 135 -2.41 -8.66 10.52
C PRO A 135 -1.69 -9.88 9.97
N GLU A 136 -0.37 -9.84 10.06
CA GLU A 136 0.52 -10.93 9.65
C GLU A 136 1.34 -11.45 10.84
N VAL A 137 1.62 -12.76 10.84
CA VAL A 137 2.49 -13.41 11.81
C VAL A 137 3.66 -14.04 11.07
N GLU A 138 4.87 -13.58 11.40
CA GLU A 138 6.09 -14.08 10.80
C GLU A 138 6.95 -14.81 11.84
N TYR A 139 7.65 -15.84 11.36
CA TYR A 139 8.58 -16.65 12.13
C TYR A 139 9.97 -16.44 11.52
N GLU A 140 10.86 -15.84 12.28
CA GLU A 140 12.20 -15.51 11.82
C GLU A 140 13.16 -16.68 12.02
N GLU A 141 14.27 -16.69 11.29
CA GLU A 141 15.29 -17.75 11.37
C GLU A 141 15.99 -17.81 12.74
N ASP A 142 16.03 -16.70 13.46
CA ASP A 142 16.59 -16.62 14.82
C ASP A 142 15.66 -17.18 15.90
N GLY A 143 14.46 -17.65 15.50
CA GLY A 143 13.44 -18.23 16.37
C GLY A 143 12.49 -17.20 16.98
N THR A 144 12.64 -15.91 16.68
CA THR A 144 11.68 -14.89 17.11
C THR A 144 10.39 -14.97 16.30
N VAL A 145 9.28 -14.58 16.93
CA VAL A 145 7.95 -14.55 16.30
C VAL A 145 7.41 -13.14 16.39
N TRP A 146 7.01 -12.59 15.25
CA TRP A 146 6.55 -11.21 15.12
C TRP A 146 5.11 -11.15 14.63
N VAL A 147 4.38 -10.17 15.17
CA VAL A 147 3.07 -9.77 14.67
C VAL A 147 3.19 -8.37 14.08
N TYR A 148 2.74 -8.23 12.85
CA TYR A 148 2.69 -6.97 12.13
C TYR A 148 1.23 -6.58 11.87
N TYR A 149 0.89 -5.32 12.15
CA TYR A 149 -0.42 -4.78 11.82
C TYR A 149 -0.34 -3.27 11.67
N LEU A 150 -0.52 -2.80 10.43
CA LEU A 150 -0.35 -1.40 10.08
C LEU A 150 1.00 -0.87 10.60
N ASN A 151 0.99 0.15 11.45
CA ASN A 151 2.19 0.75 12.03
C ASN A 151 2.75 0.02 13.26
N GLN A 152 2.19 -1.14 13.62
CA GLN A 152 2.60 -1.90 14.79
C GLN A 152 3.43 -3.11 14.39
N LYS A 153 4.56 -3.25 15.08
CA LYS A 153 5.42 -4.43 15.07
C LYS A 153 5.60 -4.91 16.50
N MET A 154 5.25 -6.16 16.79
CA MET A 154 5.29 -6.73 18.14
C MET A 154 5.94 -8.10 18.15
N GLU A 155 6.98 -8.27 18.97
CA GLU A 155 7.53 -9.59 19.26
C GLU A 155 6.62 -10.34 20.24
N ILE A 156 6.35 -11.61 19.95
CA ILE A 156 5.47 -12.49 20.74
C ILE A 156 6.12 -13.81 21.14
N THR A 157 7.41 -13.99 20.88
CA THR A 157 8.19 -15.22 21.15
C THR A 157 7.95 -15.78 22.55
N ASP A 158 8.05 -14.93 23.58
CA ASP A 158 7.91 -15.32 24.98
C ASP A 158 6.45 -15.30 25.49
N LYS A 159 5.47 -15.05 24.60
CA LYS A 159 4.05 -14.92 24.95
C LYS A 159 3.24 -16.18 24.65
N PHE A 160 3.89 -17.24 24.19
CA PHE A 160 3.22 -18.51 23.94
C PHE A 160 3.05 -19.30 25.24
N GLU A 161 1.82 -19.72 25.50
CA GLU A 161 1.46 -20.64 26.59
C GLU A 161 0.84 -21.89 25.95
N ASP A 162 1.39 -23.08 26.24
CA ASP A 162 0.96 -24.35 25.64
C ASP A 162 0.88 -24.32 24.09
N GLY A 163 1.79 -23.57 23.46
CA GLY A 163 1.86 -23.42 22.00
C GLY A 163 0.84 -22.44 21.39
N VAL A 164 0.11 -21.68 22.22
CA VAL A 164 -0.89 -20.69 21.78
C VAL A 164 -0.53 -19.30 22.31
N CYS A 165 -0.69 -18.27 21.49
CA CYS A 165 -0.54 -16.87 21.88
C CYS A 165 -1.79 -16.09 21.50
N PHE A 166 -2.28 -15.23 22.41
CA PHE A 166 -3.40 -14.33 22.17
C PHE A 166 -2.89 -12.89 22.11
N VAL A 167 -3.19 -12.18 21.02
CA VAL A 167 -2.70 -10.82 20.78
C VAL A 167 -3.89 -9.90 20.46
N GLN A 168 -4.03 -8.81 21.22
CA GLN A 168 -4.97 -7.74 20.89
C GLN A 168 -4.22 -6.59 20.27
N LEU A 169 -4.64 -6.19 19.07
CA LEU A 169 -4.09 -5.09 18.31
C LEU A 169 -5.12 -3.96 18.21
N LYS A 170 -4.64 -2.72 18.24
CA LYS A 170 -5.52 -1.54 18.13
C LYS A 170 -4.89 -0.52 17.20
N ALA A 171 -5.57 -0.19 16.12
CA ALA A 171 -5.11 0.81 15.15
C ALA A 171 -6.33 1.57 14.61
N ASP A 172 -6.19 2.88 14.40
CA ASP A 172 -7.23 3.73 13.80
C ASP A 172 -8.63 3.60 14.42
N GLY A 173 -8.70 3.33 15.73
CA GLY A 173 -9.94 3.13 16.47
C GLY A 173 -10.57 1.74 16.28
N GLN A 174 -9.99 0.88 15.44
CA GLN A 174 -10.37 -0.52 15.27
C GLN A 174 -9.57 -1.41 16.23
N THR A 175 -10.17 -2.52 16.63
CA THR A 175 -9.52 -3.56 17.45
C THR A 175 -9.54 -4.86 16.66
N GLN A 176 -8.40 -5.55 16.63
CA GLN A 176 -8.25 -6.85 16.02
C GLN A 176 -7.71 -7.84 17.07
N TYR A 177 -8.36 -8.98 17.19
CA TYR A 177 -7.93 -10.08 18.06
C TYR A 177 -7.28 -11.15 17.21
N ILE A 178 -6.10 -11.62 17.62
CA ILE A 178 -5.36 -12.69 16.96
C ILE A 178 -5.17 -13.83 17.93
N THR A 179 -5.41 -15.04 17.45
CA THR A 179 -4.99 -16.28 18.12
C THR A 179 -3.96 -16.96 17.24
N VAL A 180 -2.74 -17.08 17.73
CA VAL A 180 -1.60 -17.68 17.03
C VAL A 180 -1.34 -19.06 17.61
N LYS A 181 -1.23 -20.08 16.76
CA LYS A 181 -0.68 -21.38 17.15
C LYS A 181 0.72 -21.48 16.60
N TYR A 182 1.69 -21.74 17.48
CA TYR A 182 3.10 -21.78 17.10
C TYR A 182 3.31 -22.75 15.92
N GLN A 183 3.81 -22.22 14.80
CA GLN A 183 4.05 -22.94 13.54
C GLN A 183 2.82 -23.68 12.96
N ASN A 184 1.60 -23.31 13.37
CA ASN A 184 0.37 -23.98 12.96
C ASN A 184 -0.72 -22.95 12.61
N GLY A 185 -0.33 -21.84 11.97
CA GLY A 185 -1.25 -20.80 11.52
C GLY A 185 -1.80 -19.90 12.64
N TYR A 186 -2.63 -18.94 12.23
CA TYR A 186 -3.29 -18.00 13.11
C TYR A 186 -4.68 -17.64 12.58
N ALA A 187 -5.53 -17.12 13.46
CA ALA A 187 -6.84 -16.62 13.11
C ALA A 187 -7.04 -15.21 13.66
N THR A 188 -7.75 -14.38 12.91
CA THR A 188 -8.04 -12.99 13.27
C THR A 188 -9.55 -12.78 13.39
N SER A 189 -9.99 -11.95 14.34
CA SER A 189 -11.39 -11.51 14.41
C SER A 189 -11.51 -10.11 15.03
N PRO A 190 -12.45 -9.27 14.56
CA PRO A 190 -12.74 -7.98 15.19
C PRO A 190 -13.56 -8.11 16.48
N ASP A 191 -14.22 -9.26 16.71
CA ASP A 191 -15.21 -9.44 17.78
C ASP A 191 -14.62 -10.07 19.05
N GLY A 192 -13.53 -10.82 18.94
CA GLY A 192 -12.87 -11.48 20.07
C GLY A 192 -11.90 -12.58 19.65
N TYR A 193 -11.22 -13.19 20.61
CA TYR A 193 -10.29 -14.29 20.32
C TYR A 193 -11.03 -15.55 19.81
N ILE A 194 -10.69 -15.98 18.60
CA ILE A 194 -11.12 -17.27 18.06
C ILE A 194 -10.40 -18.38 18.83
N GLN A 195 -11.14 -19.28 19.46
CA GLN A 195 -10.53 -20.36 20.23
C GLN A 195 -9.71 -21.30 19.33
N PRO A 196 -8.57 -21.83 19.81
CA PRO A 196 -7.67 -22.64 19.00
C PRO A 196 -8.34 -23.90 18.43
N ASP A 197 -9.36 -24.47 19.06
CA ASP A 197 -10.10 -25.62 18.52
C ASP A 197 -11.07 -25.26 17.37
N LYS A 198 -11.22 -23.98 17.02
CA LYS A 198 -12.18 -23.48 16.01
C LYS A 198 -11.56 -23.15 14.66
N PHE A 199 -10.24 -23.23 14.53
CA PHE A 199 -9.54 -22.98 13.27
C PHE A 199 -8.39 -23.96 13.08
N ASN A 200 -7.93 -24.05 11.83
CA ASN A 200 -7.15 -25.15 11.23
C ASN A 200 -8.01 -26.34 10.84
#